data_AF-A0A1Q9PBA3-F1
#
_entry.id   AF-A0A1Q9PBA3-F1
#
_cell.length_a   1.000
_cell.length_b   1.000
_cell.length_c   1.000
_cell.angle_alpha   90.00
_cell.angle_beta   90.00
_cell.angle_gamma   90.00
#
_symmetry.space_group_name_H-M   'P 1'
#
loop_
_entity.id
_entity.type
_entity.pdbx_description
1 polymer ?
#
loop_
_entity_poly.entity_id
_entity_poly.type
_entity_poly.pdbx_seq_one_letter_code
_entity_poly.pdbx_strand_id
1 'polypeptide(L)'
;MKVKDLRRYIRTTEKMVVPAKVASTTQGSGFLRKLPLRLQRYIVKRGARSNPYMSFIVEPYCAFLAFEVTDTETVERLLPPNYSLFPSAMFSNTPKRLCAIVGAFNVHTSVFWGSRVEFYLIAENCETGLLSWVIVEYESNTHSYDPSQGFIGPSTSHSVVTTSYLGEIIIDVTSAQSDNSLVFVADLKNGVLTELDQRLWVEGNLSVDYGGELQYCTKPFSLVFDPKEMAQALKLPLDDISLCTNTFGAGALDPMPFEAACFPYAQHFVTTSVPTATSMRTAEDLEQAVNEINDKMNTSQDTNCQE
;
A
#
# COMPACT_ATOMS: atom_id res chain seq x y z
N MET A 1 -20.46 -7.25 4.65
CA MET A 1 -21.14 -6.71 3.44
C MET A 1 -21.78 -7.80 2.54
N LYS A 2 -22.87 -7.47 1.80
CA LYS A 2 -23.50 -8.35 0.78
C LYS A 2 -22.71 -8.34 -0.54
N VAL A 3 -22.72 -9.45 -1.28
CA VAL A 3 -21.96 -9.60 -2.55
C VAL A 3 -22.31 -8.53 -3.59
N LYS A 4 -23.57 -8.10 -3.66
CA LYS A 4 -23.99 -7.04 -4.59
C LYS A 4 -23.35 -5.70 -4.27
N ASP A 5 -23.23 -5.36 -2.99
CA ASP A 5 -22.66 -4.09 -2.52
C ASP A 5 -21.14 -4.09 -2.73
N LEU A 6 -20.48 -5.23 -2.54
CA LEU A 6 -19.07 -5.43 -2.89
C LEU A 6 -18.83 -5.20 -4.39
N ARG A 7 -19.60 -5.86 -5.26
CA ARG A 7 -19.47 -5.70 -6.72
C ARG A 7 -19.73 -4.25 -7.16
N ARG A 8 -20.65 -3.55 -6.49
CA ARG A 8 -20.90 -2.11 -6.73
C ARG A 8 -19.69 -1.27 -6.31
N TYR A 9 -19.09 -1.57 -5.18
CA TYR A 9 -17.90 -0.88 -4.68
C TYR A 9 -16.72 -1.05 -5.64
N ILE A 10 -16.39 -2.28 -6.01
CA ILE A 10 -15.34 -2.60 -6.99
C ILE A 10 -15.55 -1.86 -8.32
N ARG A 11 -16.78 -1.87 -8.86
CA ARG A 11 -17.08 -1.13 -10.10
C ARG A 11 -16.90 0.38 -9.92
N THR A 12 -17.22 0.89 -8.74
CA THR A 12 -17.11 2.32 -8.44
C THR A 12 -15.65 2.73 -8.35
N THR A 13 -14.82 1.99 -7.63
CA THR A 13 -13.38 2.24 -7.50
C THR A 13 -12.67 2.15 -8.85
N GLU A 14 -12.99 1.14 -9.66
CA GLU A 14 -12.42 0.96 -11.00
C GLU A 14 -12.87 2.07 -11.98
N LYS A 15 -14.14 2.49 -11.94
CA LYS A 15 -14.65 3.60 -12.78
C LYS A 15 -13.96 4.95 -12.50
N MET A 16 -13.38 5.13 -11.31
CA MET A 16 -12.60 6.34 -10.99
C MET A 16 -11.26 6.37 -11.73
N VAL A 17 -10.72 5.22 -12.15
CA VAL A 17 -9.49 5.13 -12.91
C VAL A 17 -9.78 5.30 -14.39
N VAL A 18 -9.44 6.47 -14.93
CA VAL A 18 -9.60 6.78 -16.35
C VAL A 18 -8.21 6.93 -16.98
N PRO A 19 -7.74 5.97 -17.80
CA PRO A 19 -6.36 5.95 -18.29
C PRO A 19 -5.92 7.25 -18.99
N ALA A 20 -6.80 7.85 -19.79
CA ALA A 20 -6.51 9.12 -20.45
C ALA A 20 -6.30 10.29 -19.46
N LYS A 21 -7.04 10.31 -18.34
CA LYS A 21 -6.86 11.30 -17.27
C LYS A 21 -5.58 11.04 -16.49
N VAL A 22 -5.25 9.78 -16.22
CA VAL A 22 -3.99 9.38 -15.56
C VAL A 22 -2.78 9.81 -16.40
N ALA A 23 -2.80 9.55 -17.69
CA ALA A 23 -1.74 10.00 -18.61
C ALA A 23 -1.59 11.54 -18.63
N SER A 24 -2.72 12.25 -18.71
CA SER A 24 -2.74 13.73 -18.68
C SER A 24 -2.20 14.29 -17.36
N THR A 25 -2.57 13.66 -16.24
CA THR A 25 -2.10 14.04 -14.88
C THR A 25 -0.61 13.80 -14.75
N THR A 26 -0.12 12.66 -15.26
CA THR A 26 1.30 12.31 -15.27
C THR A 26 2.11 13.34 -16.05
N GLN A 27 1.68 13.72 -17.26
CA GLN A 27 2.33 14.77 -18.04
C GLN A 27 2.30 16.13 -17.32
N GLY A 28 1.15 16.49 -16.74
CA GLY A 28 1.00 17.74 -15.98
C GLY A 28 1.91 17.80 -14.76
N SER A 29 2.11 16.68 -14.06
CA SER A 29 2.95 16.60 -12.86
C SER A 29 4.40 16.99 -13.12
N GLY A 30 4.95 16.65 -14.30
CA GLY A 30 6.29 17.05 -14.70
C GLY A 30 6.45 18.57 -14.85
N PHE A 31 5.39 19.28 -15.24
CA PHE A 31 5.37 20.75 -15.24
C PHE A 31 5.18 21.30 -13.83
N LEU A 32 4.24 20.75 -13.07
CA LEU A 32 3.92 21.19 -11.71
C LEU A 32 5.12 21.05 -10.75
N ARG A 33 5.97 20.04 -10.94
CA ARG A 33 7.21 19.83 -10.17
C ARG A 33 8.18 21.02 -10.26
N LYS A 34 8.15 21.82 -11.34
CA LYS A 34 9.01 23.01 -11.52
C LYS A 34 8.52 24.22 -10.73
N LEU A 35 7.30 24.19 -10.20
CA LEU A 35 6.72 25.31 -9.45
C LEU A 35 7.25 25.33 -8.01
N PRO A 36 7.28 26.49 -7.34
CA PRO A 36 7.60 26.55 -5.92
C PRO A 36 6.65 25.68 -5.08
N LEU A 37 7.18 25.01 -4.05
CA LEU A 37 6.44 24.05 -3.21
C LEU A 37 5.13 24.62 -2.63
N ARG A 38 5.11 25.91 -2.26
CA ARG A 38 3.89 26.58 -1.77
C ARG A 38 2.76 26.57 -2.81
N LEU A 39 3.10 26.75 -4.09
CA LEU A 39 2.14 26.75 -5.19
C LEU A 39 1.68 25.33 -5.51
N GLN A 40 2.60 24.35 -5.51
CA GLN A 40 2.25 22.93 -5.67
C GLN A 40 1.22 22.50 -4.60
N ARG A 41 1.50 22.80 -3.33
CA ARG A 41 0.59 22.53 -2.19
C ARG A 41 -0.75 23.23 -2.35
N TYR A 42 -0.77 24.47 -2.85
CA TYR A 42 -2.02 25.19 -3.11
C TYR A 42 -2.86 24.49 -4.19
N ILE A 43 -2.24 24.05 -5.29
CA ILE A 43 -2.90 23.34 -6.39
C ILE A 43 -3.50 22.03 -5.90
N VAL A 44 -2.73 21.21 -5.16
CA VAL A 44 -3.23 19.95 -4.60
C VAL A 44 -4.38 20.19 -3.63
N LYS A 45 -4.26 21.14 -2.70
CA LYS A 45 -5.35 21.49 -1.77
C LYS A 45 -6.61 21.95 -2.49
N ARG A 46 -6.47 22.68 -3.60
CA ARG A 46 -7.62 23.12 -4.41
C ARG A 46 -8.24 21.95 -5.17
N GLY A 47 -7.42 21.07 -5.76
CA GLY A 47 -7.86 19.87 -6.46
C GLY A 47 -8.61 18.90 -5.54
N ALA A 48 -8.12 18.72 -4.32
CA ALA A 48 -8.75 17.88 -3.30
C ALA A 48 -10.14 18.38 -2.86
N ARG A 49 -10.48 19.66 -3.07
CA ARG A 49 -11.85 20.17 -2.82
C ARG A 49 -12.83 19.75 -3.91
N SER A 50 -12.36 19.65 -5.16
CA SER A 50 -13.18 19.24 -6.29
C SER A 50 -13.28 17.72 -6.43
N ASN A 51 -12.20 16.99 -6.14
CA ASN A 51 -12.11 15.54 -6.17
C ASN A 51 -11.50 15.06 -4.84
N PRO A 52 -12.32 14.88 -3.80
CA PRO A 52 -11.82 14.56 -2.45
C PRO A 52 -11.34 13.12 -2.29
N TYR A 53 -11.71 12.23 -3.22
CA TYR A 53 -11.39 10.82 -3.18
C TYR A 53 -10.43 10.42 -4.29
N MET A 54 -9.50 9.54 -3.94
CA MET A 54 -8.57 8.87 -4.83
C MET A 54 -8.82 7.37 -4.72
N SER A 55 -9.13 6.72 -5.84
CA SER A 55 -9.10 5.26 -5.90
C SER A 55 -7.65 4.78 -6.02
N PHE A 56 -7.37 3.67 -5.36
CA PHE A 56 -6.08 3.01 -5.33
C PHE A 56 -6.33 1.51 -5.45
N ILE A 57 -6.05 0.92 -6.60
CA ILE A 57 -6.26 -0.51 -6.84
C ILE A 57 -4.89 -1.16 -6.94
N VAL A 58 -4.60 -2.06 -6.00
CA VAL A 58 -3.41 -2.91 -6.05
C VAL A 58 -3.74 -4.09 -6.96
N GLU A 59 -2.94 -4.28 -8.01
CA GLU A 59 -3.16 -5.35 -8.99
C GLU A 59 -2.93 -6.74 -8.35
N PRO A 60 -3.53 -7.80 -8.93
CA PRO A 60 -3.25 -9.17 -8.49
C PRO A 60 -1.77 -9.49 -8.53
N TYR A 61 -1.38 -10.47 -7.71
CA TYR A 61 0.00 -10.93 -7.54
C TYR A 61 0.93 -9.89 -6.94
N CYS A 62 0.39 -8.98 -6.12
CA CYS A 62 1.21 -8.20 -5.18
C CYS A 62 1.85 -9.13 -4.15
N ALA A 63 3.10 -8.85 -3.81
CA ALA A 63 3.91 -9.69 -2.94
C ALA A 63 4.42 -8.89 -1.74
N PHE A 64 4.41 -9.50 -0.56
CA PHE A 64 4.86 -8.92 0.69
C PHE A 64 5.82 -9.88 1.38
N LEU A 65 6.98 -9.38 1.79
CA LEU A 65 8.01 -10.13 2.52
C LEU A 65 8.13 -9.52 3.92
N ALA A 66 7.96 -10.33 4.97
CA ALA A 66 8.14 -9.88 6.35
C ALA A 66 9.51 -10.31 6.88
N PHE A 67 10.28 -9.35 7.38
CA PHE A 67 11.61 -9.53 7.94
C PHE A 67 11.60 -9.23 9.43
N GLU A 68 12.35 -9.99 10.20
CA GLU A 68 12.50 -9.73 11.63
C GLU A 68 13.43 -8.52 11.84
N VAL A 69 13.05 -7.62 12.76
CA VAL A 69 13.87 -6.47 13.14
C VAL A 69 14.96 -6.95 14.11
N THR A 70 16.22 -6.77 13.74
CA THR A 70 17.38 -7.16 14.56
C THR A 70 18.02 -5.98 15.30
N ASP A 71 17.87 -4.75 14.77
CA ASP A 71 18.30 -3.52 15.42
C ASP A 71 17.09 -2.63 15.74
N THR A 72 16.50 -2.87 16.91
CA THR A 72 15.32 -2.12 17.36
C THR A 72 15.62 -0.64 17.60
N GLU A 73 16.82 -0.30 18.05
CA GLU A 73 17.16 1.10 18.35
C GLU A 73 17.21 1.95 17.08
N THR A 74 17.82 1.41 16.01
CA THR A 74 17.85 2.09 14.72
C THR A 74 16.44 2.21 14.12
N VAL A 75 15.65 1.14 14.19
CA VAL A 75 14.30 1.11 13.63
C VAL A 75 13.33 2.04 14.38
N GLU A 76 13.38 2.09 15.71
CA GLU A 76 12.50 2.97 16.51
C GLU A 76 12.72 4.45 16.20
N ARG A 77 13.94 4.86 15.83
CA ARG A 77 14.24 6.25 15.43
C ARG A 77 13.57 6.66 14.11
N LEU A 78 13.15 5.69 13.30
CA LEU A 78 12.45 5.94 12.04
C LEU A 78 10.94 6.12 12.26
N LEU A 79 10.41 5.75 13.43
CA LEU A 79 8.99 5.90 13.73
C LEU A 79 8.65 7.37 14.01
N PRO A 80 7.43 7.81 13.63
CA PRO A 80 6.91 9.09 14.08
C PRO A 80 6.76 9.13 15.62
N PRO A 81 6.67 10.32 16.22
CA PRO A 81 6.30 10.45 17.63
C PRO A 81 5.01 9.71 17.95
N ASN A 82 4.91 9.15 19.17
CA ASN A 82 3.76 8.41 19.68
C ASN A 82 3.49 7.08 18.95
N TYR A 83 4.52 6.47 18.37
CA TYR A 83 4.48 5.09 17.89
C TYR A 83 5.49 4.23 18.66
N SER A 84 5.19 2.94 18.78
CA SER A 84 6.10 1.94 19.32
C SER A 84 6.08 0.69 18.46
N LEU A 85 7.22 0.01 18.30
CA LEU A 85 7.26 -1.24 17.54
C LEU A 85 6.36 -2.29 18.20
N PHE A 86 5.62 -3.03 17.37
CA PHE A 86 4.64 -3.99 17.84
C PHE A 86 4.84 -5.37 17.20
N PRO A 87 4.98 -6.46 18.00
CA PRO A 87 5.14 -7.80 17.45
C PRO A 87 3.95 -8.21 16.59
N SER A 88 4.22 -8.55 15.33
CA SER A 88 3.22 -8.86 14.32
C SER A 88 3.64 -10.04 13.46
N ALA A 89 2.70 -10.58 12.71
CA ALA A 89 2.91 -11.61 11.69
C ALA A 89 1.89 -11.39 10.57
N MET A 90 2.21 -11.83 9.35
CA MET A 90 1.28 -11.68 8.22
C MET A 90 0.08 -12.61 8.34
N PHE A 91 0.30 -13.82 8.84
CA PHE A 91 -0.73 -14.86 8.95
C PHE A 91 -1.11 -15.13 10.41
N SER A 92 -2.38 -15.45 10.65
CA SER A 92 -2.95 -15.63 12.01
C SER A 92 -2.30 -16.79 12.78
N ASN A 93 -1.71 -17.75 12.07
CA ASN A 93 -1.10 -18.95 12.63
C ASN A 93 0.43 -18.86 12.81
N THR A 94 1.03 -17.71 12.52
CA THR A 94 2.49 -17.54 12.65
C THR A 94 2.84 -16.85 13.96
N PRO A 95 3.91 -17.28 14.65
CA PRO A 95 4.44 -16.56 15.81
C PRO A 95 4.80 -15.12 15.48
N LYS A 96 4.28 -14.18 16.27
CA LYS A 96 4.50 -12.74 16.08
C LYS A 96 5.92 -12.34 16.45
N ARG A 97 6.52 -11.45 15.65
CA ARG A 97 7.87 -10.91 15.85
C ARG A 97 7.86 -9.41 15.61
N LEU A 98 8.83 -8.68 16.18
CA LEU A 98 9.08 -7.32 15.71
C LEU A 98 9.51 -7.42 14.26
N CYS A 99 8.74 -6.82 13.36
CA CYS A 99 8.95 -7.00 11.94
C CYS A 99 8.78 -5.72 11.15
N ALA A 100 9.46 -5.72 10.01
CA ALA A 100 9.24 -4.79 8.93
C ALA A 100 8.76 -5.58 7.70
N ILE A 101 8.00 -4.92 6.83
CA ILE A 101 7.44 -5.53 5.63
C ILE A 101 7.95 -4.77 4.42
N VAL A 102 8.44 -5.50 3.42
CA VAL A 102 8.72 -4.96 2.09
C VAL A 102 7.62 -5.45 1.16
N GLY A 103 6.79 -4.54 0.68
CA GLY A 103 5.73 -4.81 -0.30
C GLY A 103 6.15 -4.42 -1.70
N ALA A 104 5.88 -5.27 -2.69
CA ALA A 104 6.12 -5.00 -4.10
C ALA A 104 4.85 -5.26 -4.91
N PHE A 105 4.38 -4.26 -5.64
CA PHE A 105 3.10 -4.34 -6.33
C PHE A 105 2.98 -3.38 -7.51
N ASN A 106 2.16 -3.78 -8.49
CA ASN A 106 1.59 -2.85 -9.45
C ASN A 106 0.32 -2.23 -8.87
N VAL A 107 0.06 -0.99 -9.26
CA VAL A 107 -1.08 -0.22 -8.81
C VAL A 107 -1.59 0.65 -9.94
N HIS A 108 -2.92 0.66 -10.12
CA HIS A 108 -3.61 1.67 -10.90
C HIS A 108 -4.48 2.53 -10.00
N THR A 109 -4.22 3.84 -10.04
CA THR A 109 -4.94 4.84 -9.26
C THR A 109 -5.61 5.84 -10.18
N SER A 110 -6.51 6.65 -9.64
CA SER A 110 -7.10 7.77 -10.38
C SER A 110 -6.11 8.87 -10.81
N VAL A 111 -4.85 8.83 -10.35
CA VAL A 111 -3.83 9.87 -10.59
C VAL A 111 -2.51 9.37 -11.19
N PHE A 112 -2.12 8.12 -10.96
CA PHE A 112 -0.93 7.45 -11.48
C PHE A 112 -1.17 5.94 -11.69
N TRP A 113 -0.39 5.31 -12.57
CA TRP A 113 -0.41 3.86 -12.80
C TRP A 113 1.01 3.36 -13.05
N GLY A 114 1.44 2.37 -12.28
CA GLY A 114 2.73 1.71 -12.43
C GLY A 114 3.05 0.82 -11.23
N SER A 115 4.33 0.71 -10.88
CA SER A 115 4.83 -0.16 -9.82
C SER A 115 5.35 0.63 -8.62
N ARG A 116 5.28 -0.02 -7.47
CA ARG A 116 5.86 0.45 -6.21
C ARG A 116 6.51 -0.68 -5.44
N VAL A 117 7.60 -0.33 -4.77
CA VAL A 117 8.16 -1.09 -3.65
C VAL A 117 8.11 -0.19 -2.44
N GLU A 118 7.47 -0.63 -1.36
CA GLU A 118 7.30 0.14 -0.13
C GLU A 118 7.88 -0.64 1.05
N PHE A 119 8.62 0.06 1.90
CA PHE A 119 9.18 -0.45 3.15
C PHE A 119 8.38 0.09 4.33
N TYR A 120 7.76 -0.83 5.06
CA TYR A 120 6.89 -0.54 6.19
C TYR A 120 7.51 -1.00 7.50
N LEU A 121 7.44 -0.15 8.51
CA LEU A 121 7.58 -0.56 9.90
C LEU A 121 6.21 -0.81 10.50
N ILE A 122 6.08 -1.92 11.22
CA ILE A 122 4.85 -2.28 11.89
C ILE A 122 4.91 -1.80 13.34
N ALA A 123 4.07 -0.82 13.66
CA ALA A 123 4.08 -0.14 14.94
C ALA A 123 2.66 0.11 15.45
N GLU A 124 2.48 0.15 16.76
CA GLU A 124 1.24 0.59 17.37
C GLU A 124 1.27 2.11 17.55
N ASN A 125 0.20 2.78 17.11
CA ASN A 125 0.00 4.18 17.42
C ASN A 125 -0.46 4.27 18.88
N CYS A 126 0.39 4.80 19.77
CA CYS A 126 0.16 4.84 21.21
C CYS A 126 -1.03 5.72 21.65
N GLU A 127 -1.51 6.62 20.79
CA GLU A 127 -2.69 7.45 21.08
C GLU A 127 -3.99 6.72 20.76
N THR A 128 -4.02 5.94 19.67
CA THR A 128 -5.23 5.30 19.17
C THR A 128 -5.35 3.82 19.55
N GLY A 129 -4.22 3.16 19.82
CA GLY A 129 -4.10 1.71 20.02
C GLY A 129 -4.17 0.90 18.72
N LEU A 130 -4.24 1.55 17.55
CA LEU A 130 -4.28 0.87 16.27
C LEU A 130 -2.88 0.40 15.86
N LEU A 131 -2.80 -0.84 15.40
CA LEU A 131 -1.63 -1.27 14.63
C LEU A 131 -1.58 -0.47 13.33
N SER A 132 -0.38 -0.06 12.92
CA SER A 132 -0.17 0.92 11.87
C SER A 132 0.91 0.47 10.89
N TRP A 133 0.72 0.79 9.62
CA TRP A 133 1.74 0.63 8.58
C TRP A 133 2.46 1.96 8.41
N VAL A 134 3.68 2.06 8.92
CA VAL A 134 4.49 3.27 8.81
C VAL A 134 5.40 3.14 7.60
N ILE A 135 5.12 3.89 6.53
CA ILE A 135 5.94 3.94 5.32
C ILE A 135 7.20 4.75 5.63
N VAL A 136 8.37 4.10 5.57
CA VAL A 136 9.65 4.77 5.84
C VAL A 136 10.41 5.05 4.56
N GLU A 137 10.33 4.13 3.60
CA GLU A 137 10.97 4.27 2.29
C GLU A 137 10.04 3.71 1.21
N TYR A 138 10.13 4.26 0.00
CA TYR A 138 9.52 3.64 -1.16
C TYR A 138 10.25 3.99 -2.45
N GLU A 139 10.11 3.12 -3.43
CA GLU A 139 10.58 3.31 -4.80
C GLU A 139 9.41 3.14 -5.76
N SER A 140 9.33 3.98 -6.79
CA SER A 140 8.26 3.93 -7.79
C SER A 140 8.72 4.31 -9.19
N ASN A 141 8.11 3.70 -10.20
CA ASN A 141 8.28 4.11 -11.60
C ASN A 141 7.26 5.20 -12.04
N THR A 142 6.40 5.65 -11.13
CA THR A 142 5.39 6.67 -11.42
C THR A 142 5.76 8.03 -10.85
N HIS A 143 5.11 9.08 -11.37
CA HIS A 143 5.08 10.35 -10.67
C HIS A 143 4.24 10.20 -9.40
N SER A 144 4.65 10.88 -8.34
CA SER A 144 3.97 10.86 -7.04
C SER A 144 3.87 12.27 -6.47
N TYR A 145 3.07 12.45 -5.43
CA TYR A 145 3.04 13.67 -4.65
C TYR A 145 3.31 13.32 -3.18
N ASP A 146 4.38 13.91 -2.64
CA ASP A 146 4.77 13.81 -1.25
C ASP A 146 4.40 15.10 -0.52
N PRO A 147 3.74 15.06 0.65
CA PRO A 147 3.44 16.26 1.42
C PRO A 147 4.67 17.14 1.78
N SER A 148 5.81 16.52 2.05
CA SER A 148 7.09 17.17 2.36
C SER A 148 7.77 17.74 1.09
N GLN A 149 7.82 16.96 0.01
CA GLN A 149 8.62 17.28 -1.19
C GLN A 149 7.82 17.88 -2.36
N GLY A 150 6.50 17.73 -2.38
CA GLY A 150 5.63 18.11 -3.49
C GLY A 150 5.55 17.03 -4.58
N PHE A 151 5.35 17.45 -5.82
CA PHE A 151 5.37 16.54 -6.97
C PHE A 151 6.78 16.03 -7.22
N ILE A 152 6.94 14.72 -7.18
CA ILE A 152 8.18 14.01 -7.46
C ILE A 152 8.01 13.15 -8.72
N GLY A 153 9.10 13.00 -9.46
CA GLY A 153 9.13 12.09 -10.60
C GLY A 153 9.38 10.64 -10.15
N PRO A 154 9.44 9.71 -11.12
CA PRO A 154 9.87 8.35 -10.87
C PRO A 154 11.22 8.32 -10.13
N SER A 155 11.34 7.42 -9.16
CA SER A 155 12.58 7.21 -8.41
C SER A 155 13.38 6.04 -8.93
N THR A 156 12.77 5.13 -9.69
CA THR A 156 13.41 3.93 -10.22
C THR A 156 14.15 4.15 -11.55
N SER A 157 15.29 3.48 -11.73
CA SER A 157 15.98 3.35 -13.02
C SER A 157 15.47 2.13 -13.80
N HIS A 158 15.05 1.10 -13.07
CA HIS A 158 14.45 -0.13 -13.55
C HIS A 158 13.34 -0.57 -12.59
N SER A 159 12.22 -1.05 -13.13
CA SER A 159 11.14 -1.57 -12.30
C SER A 159 10.30 -2.61 -13.04
N VAL A 160 10.41 -3.85 -12.59
CA VAL A 160 9.64 -5.01 -13.04
C VAL A 160 8.95 -5.60 -11.83
N VAL A 161 7.62 -5.66 -11.92
CA VAL A 161 6.75 -6.38 -11.01
C VAL A 161 5.77 -7.13 -11.90
N THR A 162 5.95 -8.44 -12.05
CA THR A 162 5.17 -9.20 -13.03
C THR A 162 5.07 -10.67 -12.69
N THR A 163 4.33 -11.42 -13.50
CA THR A 163 4.23 -12.87 -13.40
C THR A 163 4.67 -13.55 -14.69
N SER A 164 5.12 -14.80 -14.56
CA SER A 164 5.41 -15.68 -15.70
C SER A 164 4.29 -16.71 -15.90
N TYR A 165 4.20 -17.28 -17.10
CA TYR A 165 3.28 -18.39 -17.38
C TYR A 165 3.59 -19.66 -16.57
N LEU A 166 4.78 -19.73 -15.95
CA LEU A 166 5.20 -20.83 -15.08
C LEU A 166 4.61 -20.71 -13.67
N GLY A 167 3.85 -19.65 -13.38
CA GLY A 167 3.27 -19.41 -12.05
C GLY A 167 4.26 -18.79 -11.08
N GLU A 168 5.14 -17.92 -11.56
CA GLU A 168 6.12 -17.22 -10.73
C GLU A 168 5.77 -15.74 -10.63
N ILE A 169 6.09 -15.11 -9.49
CA ILE A 169 6.22 -13.66 -9.38
C ILE A 169 7.68 -13.30 -9.60
N ILE A 170 7.91 -12.28 -10.42
CA ILE A 170 9.24 -11.74 -10.72
C ILE A 170 9.25 -10.27 -10.30
N ILE A 171 10.10 -9.96 -9.32
CA ILE A 171 10.37 -8.61 -8.84
C ILE A 171 11.82 -8.27 -9.17
N ASP A 172 12.03 -7.19 -9.90
CA ASP A 172 13.35 -6.60 -10.17
C ASP A 172 13.20 -5.08 -10.21
N VAL A 173 13.52 -4.44 -9.08
CA VAL A 173 13.39 -3.00 -8.91
C VAL A 173 14.71 -2.43 -8.40
N THR A 174 15.15 -1.34 -9.03
CA THR A 174 16.36 -0.60 -8.65
C THR A 174 16.09 0.90 -8.73
N SER A 175 16.50 1.60 -7.68
CA SER A 175 16.44 3.06 -7.62
C SER A 175 17.38 3.70 -8.66
N ALA A 176 17.05 4.91 -9.06
CA ALA A 176 17.93 5.83 -9.79
C ALA A 176 18.50 6.91 -8.86
N GLN A 177 18.03 6.99 -7.61
CA GLN A 177 18.27 8.11 -6.69
C GLN A 177 18.95 7.68 -5.39
N SER A 178 18.83 6.41 -5.01
CA SER A 178 19.41 5.80 -3.81
C SER A 178 20.06 4.44 -4.16
N ASP A 179 20.59 3.75 -3.15
CA ASP A 179 21.07 2.37 -3.29
C ASP A 179 19.92 1.34 -3.18
N ASN A 180 18.66 1.79 -3.17
CA ASN A 180 17.51 0.91 -2.96
C ASN A 180 17.30 -0.08 -4.12
N SER A 181 17.20 -1.37 -3.78
CA SER A 181 16.90 -2.45 -4.71
C SER A 181 16.18 -3.61 -4.03
N LEU A 182 15.24 -4.20 -4.76
CA LEU A 182 14.57 -5.44 -4.40
C LEU A 182 14.53 -6.35 -5.63
N VAL A 183 15.14 -7.53 -5.52
CA VAL A 183 15.20 -8.53 -6.59
C VAL A 183 14.88 -9.89 -6.01
N PHE A 184 13.74 -10.48 -6.42
CA PHE A 184 13.41 -11.86 -6.08
C PHE A 184 12.47 -12.50 -7.11
N VAL A 185 12.49 -13.83 -7.11
CA VAL A 185 11.50 -14.66 -7.81
C VAL A 185 10.83 -15.56 -6.78
N ALA A 186 9.52 -15.74 -6.88
CA ALA A 186 8.75 -16.63 -6.01
C ALA A 186 7.85 -17.56 -6.82
N ASP A 187 7.94 -18.88 -6.61
CA ASP A 187 7.01 -19.85 -7.21
C ASP A 187 5.70 -19.87 -6.42
N LEU A 188 4.57 -19.70 -7.11
CA LEU A 188 3.24 -19.67 -6.50
C LEU A 188 2.61 -21.05 -6.34
N LYS A 189 3.17 -22.10 -6.95
CA LYS A 189 2.51 -23.42 -7.05
C LYS A 189 2.22 -24.07 -5.70
N ASN A 190 3.08 -23.89 -4.71
CA ASN A 190 2.89 -24.46 -3.38
C ASN A 190 2.29 -23.44 -2.39
N GLY A 191 1.90 -22.26 -2.87
CA GLY A 191 1.23 -21.26 -2.05
C GLY A 191 -0.10 -21.78 -1.52
N VAL A 192 -0.35 -21.60 -0.23
CA VAL A 192 -1.59 -22.03 0.42
C VAL A 192 -2.39 -20.82 0.86
N LEU A 193 -3.65 -20.72 0.43
CA LEU A 193 -4.57 -19.71 0.95
C LEU A 193 -4.71 -19.88 2.46
N THR A 194 -4.24 -18.88 3.20
CA THR A 194 -4.14 -18.90 4.65
C THR A 194 -4.73 -17.62 5.21
N GLU A 195 -5.37 -17.71 6.37
CA GLU A 195 -5.96 -16.57 7.06
C GLU A 195 -4.90 -15.55 7.50
N LEU A 196 -5.19 -14.29 7.22
CA LEU A 196 -4.35 -13.16 7.54
C LEU A 196 -4.60 -12.67 8.97
N ASP A 197 -3.56 -12.12 9.62
CA ASP A 197 -3.74 -11.46 10.93
C ASP A 197 -4.55 -10.16 10.75
N GLN A 198 -5.76 -10.14 11.28
CA GLN A 198 -6.68 -9.03 11.03
C GLN A 198 -6.22 -7.71 11.69
N ARG A 199 -5.41 -7.75 12.75
CA ARG A 199 -4.83 -6.50 13.28
C ARG A 199 -3.85 -5.92 12.28
N LEU A 200 -2.96 -6.75 11.73
CA LEU A 200 -2.00 -6.28 10.73
C LEU A 200 -2.69 -5.74 9.48
N TRP A 201 -3.62 -6.49 8.90
CA TRP A 201 -4.15 -6.15 7.58
C TRP A 201 -5.39 -5.25 7.60
N VAL A 202 -6.20 -5.28 8.66
CA VAL A 202 -7.38 -4.40 8.77
C VAL A 202 -7.06 -3.15 9.57
N GLU A 203 -6.58 -3.26 10.81
CA GLU A 203 -6.20 -2.08 11.61
C GLU A 203 -5.03 -1.33 10.97
N GLY A 204 -4.05 -2.05 10.42
CA GLY A 204 -2.92 -1.45 9.71
C GLY A 204 -3.32 -0.55 8.54
N ASN A 205 -4.31 -0.97 7.74
CA ASN A 205 -4.83 -0.15 6.63
C ASN A 205 -5.80 0.95 7.11
N LEU A 206 -6.27 0.89 8.36
CA LEU A 206 -6.96 2.00 9.03
C LEU A 206 -5.99 3.05 9.56
N SER A 207 -4.71 2.72 9.72
CA SER A 207 -3.69 3.62 10.25
C SER A 207 -2.38 3.53 9.45
N VAL A 208 -2.31 4.27 8.37
CA VAL A 208 -1.09 4.42 7.55
C VAL A 208 -0.45 5.78 7.84
N ASP A 209 0.85 5.81 8.13
CA ASP A 209 1.59 7.05 8.39
C ASP A 209 2.95 7.03 7.69
N TYR A 210 3.68 8.14 7.74
CA TYR A 210 5.00 8.28 7.16
C TYR A 210 6.05 8.49 8.24
N GLY A 211 7.10 7.66 8.23
CA GLY A 211 8.26 7.74 9.10
C GLY A 211 9.52 8.23 8.38
N GLY A 212 10.65 8.25 9.09
CA GLY A 212 11.96 8.61 8.55
C GLY A 212 11.97 9.96 7.83
N GLU A 213 12.58 10.02 6.65
CA GLU A 213 12.67 11.25 5.85
C GLU A 213 11.34 11.66 5.21
N LEU A 214 10.37 10.74 5.12
CA LEU A 214 9.03 10.99 4.57
C LEU A 214 8.11 11.66 5.58
N GLN A 215 8.49 11.69 6.86
CA GLN A 215 7.66 12.20 7.94
C GLN A 215 7.27 13.68 7.69
N TYR A 216 5.97 13.92 7.54
CA TYR A 216 5.43 15.27 7.37
C TYR A 216 4.09 15.44 8.05
N CYS A 217 4.04 16.27 9.09
CA CYS A 217 2.82 16.58 9.84
C CYS A 217 2.02 15.30 10.17
N THR A 218 2.58 14.46 11.05
CA THR A 218 2.09 13.14 11.51
C THR A 218 0.58 13.12 11.72
N LYS A 219 -0.14 12.67 10.71
CA LYS A 219 -1.59 12.45 10.75
C LYS A 219 -1.83 11.16 9.98
N PRO A 220 -1.99 10.03 10.68
CA PRO A 220 -2.27 8.79 10.00
C PRO A 220 -3.55 8.94 9.17
N PHE A 221 -3.54 8.31 8.01
CA PHE A 221 -4.69 8.25 7.10
C PHE A 221 -5.15 6.82 6.97
N SER A 222 -6.42 6.66 6.58
CA SER A 222 -7.02 5.34 6.40
C SER A 222 -7.31 5.09 4.93
N LEU A 223 -7.26 3.81 4.57
CA LEU A 223 -7.79 3.30 3.34
C LEU A 223 -9.18 2.72 3.63
N VAL A 224 -10.18 3.10 2.83
CA VAL A 224 -11.50 2.47 2.86
C VAL A 224 -11.48 1.31 1.87
N PHE A 225 -11.90 0.12 2.31
CA PHE A 225 -11.95 -1.13 1.53
C PHE A 225 -12.92 -2.12 2.20
N ASP A 226 -13.29 -3.20 1.52
CA ASP A 226 -14.00 -4.33 2.16
C ASP A 226 -12.99 -5.16 2.98
N PRO A 227 -13.13 -5.29 4.32
CA PRO A 227 -12.21 -6.07 5.14
C PRO A 227 -12.00 -7.52 4.66
N LYS A 228 -12.95 -8.10 3.91
CA LYS A 228 -12.81 -9.44 3.34
C LYS A 228 -11.75 -9.55 2.25
N GLU A 229 -11.35 -8.44 1.62
CA GLU A 229 -10.17 -8.42 0.73
C GLU A 229 -8.86 -8.67 1.51
N MET A 230 -8.90 -8.59 2.83
CA MET A 230 -7.80 -8.92 3.75
C MET A 230 -8.09 -10.17 4.58
N ALA A 231 -8.99 -11.05 4.13
CA ALA A 231 -9.29 -12.29 4.86
C ALA A 231 -8.17 -13.33 4.72
N GLN A 232 -7.68 -13.53 3.49
CA GLN A 232 -6.71 -14.58 3.15
C GLN A 232 -5.77 -14.14 2.03
N ALA A 233 -4.52 -14.58 2.09
CA ALA A 233 -3.58 -14.49 0.97
C ALA A 233 -2.90 -15.84 0.76
N LEU A 234 -2.19 -16.01 -0.36
CA LEU A 234 -1.30 -17.15 -0.54
C LEU A 234 -0.10 -16.97 0.39
N LYS A 235 0.04 -17.87 1.37
CA LYS A 235 1.25 -18.03 2.16
C LYS A 235 2.24 -18.83 1.34
N LEU A 236 3.35 -18.21 0.95
CA LEU A 236 4.37 -18.85 0.13
C LEU A 236 5.40 -19.55 1.04
N PRO A 237 5.78 -20.80 0.75
CA PRO A 237 6.94 -21.42 1.38
C PRO A 237 8.20 -20.60 1.10
N LEU A 238 9.04 -20.37 2.11
CA LEU A 238 10.26 -19.58 1.94
C LEU A 238 11.27 -20.26 0.99
N ASP A 239 11.25 -21.60 0.92
CA ASP A 239 12.08 -22.38 0.00
C ASP A 239 11.69 -22.15 -1.49
N ASP A 240 10.49 -21.63 -1.75
CA ASP A 240 10.02 -21.28 -3.10
C ASP A 240 10.41 -19.84 -3.49
N ILE A 241 11.15 -19.13 -2.64
CA ILE A 241 11.57 -17.74 -2.86
C ILE A 241 13.08 -17.67 -3.05
N SER A 242 13.48 -17.24 -4.24
CA SER A 242 14.85 -16.88 -4.55
C SER A 242 15.04 -15.37 -4.36
N LEU A 243 15.37 -14.96 -3.13
CA LEU A 243 15.69 -13.56 -2.79
C LEU A 243 17.15 -13.26 -3.14
N CYS A 244 17.38 -12.51 -4.22
CA CYS A 244 18.71 -12.14 -4.67
C CYS A 244 19.22 -10.87 -3.99
N THR A 245 18.34 -9.88 -3.77
CA THR A 245 18.71 -8.59 -3.18
C THR A 245 17.53 -8.01 -2.43
N ASN A 246 17.78 -7.55 -1.21
CA ASN A 246 16.94 -6.60 -0.48
C ASN A 246 17.86 -5.59 0.22
N THR A 247 17.74 -4.33 -0.13
CA THR A 247 18.47 -3.24 0.55
C THR A 247 17.56 -2.38 1.44
N PHE A 248 16.24 -2.58 1.38
CA PHE A 248 15.30 -1.84 2.21
C PHE A 248 15.49 -2.22 3.68
N GLY A 249 15.67 -1.23 4.55
CA GLY A 249 15.99 -1.45 5.96
C GLY A 249 17.37 -2.10 6.18
N ALA A 250 18.30 -1.97 5.23
CA ALA A 250 19.62 -2.58 5.30
C ALA A 250 20.34 -2.30 6.64
N GLY A 251 20.89 -3.36 7.22
CA GLY A 251 21.62 -3.30 8.50
C GLY A 251 20.74 -3.38 9.75
N ALA A 252 19.41 -3.29 9.61
CA ALA A 252 18.49 -3.34 10.75
C ALA A 252 17.55 -4.55 10.78
N LEU A 253 17.55 -5.35 9.72
CA LEU A 253 16.68 -6.52 9.53
C LEU A 253 17.49 -7.81 9.43
N ASP A 254 16.86 -8.93 9.79
CA ASP A 254 17.32 -10.25 9.38
C ASP A 254 17.41 -10.30 7.84
N PRO A 255 18.48 -10.87 7.27
CA PRO A 255 18.67 -10.90 5.82
C PRO A 255 17.62 -11.73 5.08
N MET A 256 16.93 -12.67 5.75
CA MET A 256 15.90 -13.51 5.15
C MET A 256 14.52 -13.20 5.72
N PRO A 257 13.47 -13.20 4.89
CA PRO A 257 12.12 -13.04 5.40
C PRO A 257 11.72 -14.29 6.20
N PHE A 258 10.93 -14.10 7.25
CA PHE A 258 10.34 -15.22 8.01
C PHE A 258 8.94 -15.57 7.51
N GLU A 259 8.31 -14.71 6.71
CA GLU A 259 7.04 -14.95 6.03
C GLU A 259 6.98 -14.25 4.67
N ALA A 260 6.19 -14.83 3.76
CA ALA A 260 5.88 -14.24 2.47
C ALA A 260 4.39 -14.43 2.15
N ALA A 261 3.76 -13.36 1.67
CA ALA A 261 2.37 -13.33 1.27
C ALA A 261 2.21 -12.83 -0.17
N CYS A 262 1.30 -13.44 -0.92
CA CYS A 262 0.88 -12.98 -2.24
C CYS A 262 -0.65 -12.91 -2.30
N PHE A 263 -1.22 -11.79 -2.73
CA PHE A 263 -2.66 -11.73 -3.00
C PHE A 263 -2.92 -12.11 -4.47
N PRO A 264 -3.63 -13.21 -4.76
CA PRO A 264 -3.88 -13.65 -6.13
C PRO A 264 -5.03 -12.87 -6.80
N TYR A 265 -5.49 -11.78 -6.20
CA TYR A 265 -6.60 -10.94 -6.64
C TYR A 265 -6.30 -9.47 -6.37
N ALA A 266 -7.02 -8.59 -7.05
CA ALA A 266 -6.87 -7.15 -6.88
C ALA A 266 -7.47 -6.69 -5.55
N GLN A 267 -6.85 -5.70 -4.91
CA GLN A 267 -7.34 -5.06 -3.70
C GLN A 267 -7.79 -3.64 -4.03
N HIS A 268 -9.01 -3.28 -3.66
CA HIS A 268 -9.67 -2.02 -4.04
C HIS A 268 -9.77 -1.10 -2.84
N PHE A 269 -9.04 0.00 -2.90
CA PHE A 269 -9.04 1.01 -1.86
C PHE A 269 -9.56 2.35 -2.38
N VAL A 270 -10.15 3.11 -1.46
CA VAL A 270 -10.40 4.54 -1.62
C VAL A 270 -9.79 5.27 -0.45
N THR A 271 -9.04 6.32 -0.73
CA THR A 271 -8.53 7.22 0.30
C THR A 271 -8.84 8.67 -0.06
N THR A 272 -8.63 9.57 0.89
CA THR A 272 -8.75 11.01 0.66
C THR A 272 -7.54 11.51 -0.11
N SER A 273 -7.76 12.39 -1.09
CA SER A 273 -6.68 12.98 -1.92
C SER A 273 -5.63 13.78 -1.14
N VAL A 274 -5.91 14.10 0.14
CA VAL A 274 -4.95 14.63 1.11
C VAL A 274 -5.13 13.83 2.40
N PRO A 275 -4.03 13.36 3.04
CA PRO A 275 -4.12 12.65 4.32
C PRO A 275 -4.97 13.41 5.32
N THR A 276 -6.07 12.78 5.73
CA THR A 276 -7.02 13.32 6.70
C THR A 276 -7.18 12.28 7.79
N ALA A 277 -6.96 12.69 9.03
CA ALA A 277 -7.20 11.81 10.18
C ALA A 277 -8.64 11.31 10.13
N THR A 278 -8.81 9.99 10.23
CA THR A 278 -10.13 9.38 10.25
C THR A 278 -10.47 8.93 11.67
N SER A 279 -11.76 8.75 11.94
CA SER A 279 -12.24 8.18 13.20
C SER A 279 -12.48 6.67 13.11
N MET A 280 -12.22 6.05 11.96
CA MET A 280 -12.48 4.64 11.74
C MET A 280 -11.46 3.81 12.52
N ARG A 281 -11.95 2.81 13.26
CA ARG A 281 -11.12 1.95 14.12
C ARG A 281 -11.42 0.47 13.95
N THR A 282 -12.54 0.11 13.31
CA THR A 282 -12.95 -1.30 13.19
C THR A 282 -13.32 -1.71 11.77
N ALA A 283 -13.46 -3.03 11.56
CA ALA A 283 -13.96 -3.59 10.31
C ALA A 283 -15.39 -3.12 10.00
N GLU A 284 -16.23 -2.94 11.02
CA GLU A 284 -17.59 -2.43 10.86
C GLU A 284 -17.61 -0.98 10.36
N ASP A 285 -16.68 -0.14 10.85
CA ASP A 285 -16.52 1.23 10.35
C ASP A 285 -16.15 1.24 8.85
N LEU A 286 -15.29 0.31 8.42
CA LEU A 286 -14.94 0.13 7.01
C LEU A 286 -16.15 -0.28 6.17
N GLU A 287 -16.92 -1.27 6.63
CA GLU A 287 -18.13 -1.69 5.92
C GLU A 287 -19.13 -0.54 5.78
N GLN A 288 -19.29 0.29 6.81
CA GLN A 288 -20.12 1.49 6.73
C GLN A 288 -19.56 2.49 5.72
N ALA A 289 -18.26 2.80 5.77
CA ALA A 289 -17.62 3.73 4.85
C ALA A 289 -17.71 3.28 3.38
N VAL A 290 -17.58 1.98 3.11
CA VAL A 290 -17.80 1.39 1.77
C VAL A 290 -19.21 1.67 1.27
N ASN A 291 -20.23 1.48 2.11
CA ASN A 291 -21.62 1.77 1.74
C ASN A 291 -21.84 3.26 1.47
N GLU A 292 -21.25 4.14 2.29
CA GLU A 292 -21.32 5.59 2.06
C GLU A 292 -20.66 6.02 0.74
N ILE A 293 -19.54 5.41 0.36
CA ILE A 293 -18.88 5.66 -0.92
C ILE A 293 -19.79 5.23 -2.08
N ASN A 294 -20.35 4.01 -1.98
CA ASN A 294 -21.29 3.49 -2.97
C ASN A 294 -22.46 4.44 -3.21
N ASP A 295 -23.04 4.97 -2.13
CA ASP A 295 -24.19 5.88 -2.21
C ASP A 295 -23.82 7.27 -2.70
N LYS A 296 -22.69 7.83 -2.26
CA LYS A 296 -22.22 9.15 -2.72
C LYS A 296 -21.87 9.17 -4.20
N MET A 297 -21.26 8.09 -4.72
CA MET A 297 -20.73 8.08 -6.08
C MET A 297 -21.77 7.71 -7.15
N ASN A 298 -23.04 7.43 -6.76
CA ASN A 298 -24.18 7.27 -7.66
C ASN A 298 -23.86 6.50 -8.96
N THR A 299 -23.11 5.40 -8.85
CA THR A 299 -23.02 4.44 -9.94
C THR A 299 -24.42 3.88 -10.14
N SER A 300 -25.01 4.17 -11.31
CA SER A 300 -26.30 3.65 -11.74
C SER A 300 -26.39 2.16 -11.39
N GLN A 301 -27.52 1.74 -10.83
CA GLN A 301 -27.82 0.33 -10.58
C GLN A 301 -27.70 -0.43 -11.92
N ASP A 302 -26.53 -1.01 -12.19
CA ASP A 302 -26.32 -1.76 -13.42
C ASP A 302 -27.12 -3.06 -13.37
N THR A 303 -27.76 -3.33 -14.51
CA THR A 303 -28.57 -4.49 -14.88
C THR A 303 -28.13 -5.76 -14.17
N ASN A 304 -29.06 -6.37 -13.45
CA ASN A 304 -28.89 -7.67 -12.81
C ASN A 304 -28.41 -8.70 -13.85
N CYS A 305 -27.11 -9.04 -13.83
CA CYS A 305 -26.73 -10.40 -14.19
C CYS A 305 -27.40 -11.29 -13.12
N GLN A 306 -28.33 -12.14 -13.54
CA GLN A 306 -29.01 -13.05 -12.62
C GLN A 306 -27.96 -13.90 -11.88
N GLU A 307 -28.14 -14.04 -10.56
CA GLU A 307 -27.38 -14.97 -9.73
C GLU A 307 -27.59 -16.42 -10.17
#